data_AF-A0A7V9DUT7-F1
#
_entry.id   AF-A0A7V9DUT7-F1
#
_cell.length_a   1.000
_cell.length_b   1.000
_cell.length_c   1.000
_cell.angle_alpha   90.00
_cell.angle_beta   90.00
_cell.angle_gamma   90.00
#
_symmetry.space_group_name_H-M   'P 1'
#
loop_
_entity.id
_entity.type
_entity.pdbx_description
1 polymer ?
#
loop_
_entity_poly.entity_id
_entity_poly.type
_entity_poly.pdbx_seq_one_letter_code
_entity_poly.pdbx_strand_id
1 'polypeptide(L)'
;GLSTGGAGYGDPLDRTAEAVEKDLTDGTISEWSARHIYGVVLDEQTGRLDAAATDELRAQVMRDRIARGRPYEEFEAEWSQQRPPEEIMGLFGSWPDGAVVTPLMRP
;
A
#
# COMPACT_ATOMS: atom_id res chain seq x y z
N GLY A 1 2.50 -9.66 24.16
CA GLY A 1 1.51 -8.58 23.93
C GLY A 1 1.46 -8.29 22.45
N LEU A 2 0.31 -7.91 21.92
CA LEU A 2 0.18 -7.48 20.53
C LEU A 2 0.57 -5.99 20.45
N SER A 3 1.54 -5.64 19.60
CA SER A 3 1.90 -4.24 19.31
C SER A 3 1.64 -3.93 17.84
N THR A 4 1.61 -2.65 17.49
CA THR A 4 1.53 -2.21 16.10
C THR A 4 2.90 -2.34 15.41
N GLY A 5 2.87 -2.51 14.08
CA GLY A 5 4.06 -2.39 13.23
C GLY A 5 4.43 -0.93 12.95
N GLY A 6 5.62 -0.72 12.37
CA GLY A 6 6.03 0.57 11.81
C GLY A 6 5.68 0.72 10.33
N ALA A 7 5.89 1.93 9.78
CA ALA A 7 5.77 2.16 8.34
C ALA A 7 6.97 1.58 7.56
N GLY A 8 6.74 1.22 6.29
CA GLY A 8 7.79 0.77 5.37
C GLY A 8 8.53 1.91 4.65
N TYR A 9 9.60 1.56 3.92
CA TYR A 9 10.38 2.49 3.11
C TYR A 9 10.63 1.90 1.71
N GLY A 10 10.48 2.73 0.67
CA GLY A 10 10.71 2.35 -0.73
C GLY A 10 9.55 1.64 -1.41
N ASP A 11 9.75 1.23 -2.67
CA ASP A 11 8.80 0.39 -3.40
C ASP A 11 8.91 -1.07 -2.92
N PRO A 12 7.81 -1.74 -2.57
CA PRO A 12 7.83 -3.17 -2.27
C PRO A 12 8.48 -4.03 -3.36
N LEU A 13 8.37 -3.66 -4.64
CA LEU A 13 8.97 -4.43 -5.74
C LEU A 13 10.50 -4.31 -5.80
N ASP A 14 11.09 -3.31 -5.13
CA ASP A 14 12.55 -3.12 -5.08
C ASP A 14 13.21 -3.98 -3.99
N ARG A 15 12.42 -4.58 -3.08
CA ARG A 15 12.95 -5.50 -2.07
C ARG A 15 13.49 -6.75 -2.74
N THR A 16 14.66 -7.24 -2.33
CA THR A 16 15.23 -8.47 -2.90
C THR A 16 14.34 -9.67 -2.59
N ALA A 17 14.17 -10.56 -3.57
CA ALA A 17 13.25 -11.68 -3.44
C ALA A 17 13.70 -12.68 -2.37
N GLU A 18 15.01 -12.83 -2.17
CA GLU A 18 15.62 -13.66 -1.14
C GLU A 18 15.34 -13.11 0.28
N ALA A 19 15.30 -11.78 0.44
CA ALA A 19 14.93 -11.19 1.72
C ALA A 19 13.46 -11.45 2.05
N VAL A 20 12.59 -11.45 1.03
CA VAL A 20 11.17 -11.80 1.19
C VAL A 20 10.99 -13.30 1.48
N GLU A 21 11.74 -14.19 0.82
CA GLU A 21 11.77 -15.62 1.16
C GLU A 21 12.19 -15.84 2.62
N LYS A 22 13.19 -15.07 3.09
CA LYS A 22 13.60 -15.10 4.48
C LYS A 22 12.49 -14.59 5.42
N ASP A 23 11.83 -13.49 5.08
CA ASP A 23 10.71 -12.94 5.89
C ASP A 23 9.56 -13.96 6.02
N LEU A 24 9.27 -14.69 4.95
CA LEU A 24 8.30 -15.81 4.95
C LEU A 24 8.74 -16.95 5.86
N THR A 25 10.01 -17.37 5.74
CA THR A 25 10.58 -18.45 6.56
C THR A 25 10.59 -18.08 8.04
N ASP A 26 10.86 -16.81 8.35
CA ASP A 26 10.83 -16.28 9.71
C ASP A 26 9.39 -16.05 10.24
N GLY A 27 8.36 -16.25 9.39
CA GLY A 27 6.96 -16.07 9.75
C GLY A 27 6.55 -14.62 10.01
N THR A 28 7.33 -13.64 9.52
CA THR A 28 7.05 -12.20 9.71
C THR A 28 6.02 -11.69 8.70
N ILE A 29 5.87 -12.39 7.58
CA ILE A 29 4.86 -12.13 6.55
C ILE A 29 4.17 -13.43 6.13
N SER A 30 3.00 -13.31 5.49
CA SER A 30 2.29 -14.44 4.89
C SER A 30 2.66 -14.62 3.42
N GLU A 31 2.46 -15.83 2.88
CA GLU A 31 2.62 -16.12 1.45
C GLU A 31 1.76 -15.20 0.58
N TRP A 32 0.54 -14.88 1.05
CA TRP A 32 -0.32 -13.91 0.39
C TRP A 32 0.36 -12.55 0.25
N SER A 33 0.97 -12.04 1.32
CA SER A 33 1.68 -10.76 1.29
C SER A 33 2.92 -10.81 0.41
N ALA A 34 3.69 -11.91 0.44
CA ALA A 34 4.85 -12.08 -0.43
C ALA A 34 4.47 -11.96 -1.92
N ARG A 35 3.40 -12.62 -2.34
CA ARG A 35 2.92 -12.57 -3.73
C ARG A 35 2.31 -11.23 -4.11
N HIS A 36 1.39 -10.70 -3.30
CA HIS A 36 0.55 -9.57 -3.72
C HIS A 36 1.15 -8.19 -3.42
N ILE A 37 2.07 -8.10 -2.44
CA ILE A 37 2.72 -6.84 -2.07
C ILE A 37 4.12 -6.78 -2.68
N TYR A 38 4.94 -7.82 -2.48
CA TYR A 38 6.34 -7.85 -2.93
C TYR A 38 6.55 -8.47 -4.31
N GLY A 39 5.49 -9.06 -4.90
CA GLY A 39 5.56 -9.70 -6.21
C GLY A 39 6.43 -10.95 -6.24
N VAL A 40 6.62 -11.64 -5.11
CA VAL A 40 7.48 -12.82 -5.00
C VAL A 40 6.66 -14.10 -5.12
N VAL A 41 7.14 -15.02 -5.95
CA VAL A 41 6.53 -16.32 -6.20
C VAL A 41 7.42 -17.41 -5.60
N LEU A 42 6.80 -18.34 -4.89
CA LEU A 42 7.46 -19.56 -4.45
C LEU A 42 7.01 -20.70 -5.36
N ASP A 43 7.93 -21.61 -5.65
CA ASP A 43 7.65 -22.87 -6.29
C ASP A 43 6.80 -23.75 -5.34
N GLU A 44 5.66 -24.24 -5.84
CA GLU A 44 4.67 -24.97 -5.02
C GLU A 44 5.20 -26.34 -4.53
N GLN A 45 6.19 -26.91 -5.20
CA GLN A 45 6.72 -28.24 -4.88
C GLN A 45 7.82 -28.17 -3.83
N THR A 46 8.63 -27.13 -3.90
CA THR A 46 9.84 -26.96 -3.07
C THR A 46 9.64 -25.93 -1.96
N GLY A 47 8.65 -25.04 -2.09
CA GLY A 47 8.43 -23.91 -1.18
C GLY A 47 9.54 -22.86 -1.25
N ARG A 48 10.35 -22.87 -2.31
CA ARG A 48 11.51 -21.98 -2.50
C ARG A 48 11.22 -20.91 -3.53
N LEU A 49 11.98 -19.82 -3.50
CA LEU A 49 11.90 -18.75 -4.46
C LEU A 49 11.97 -19.26 -5.91
N ASP A 50 10.94 -18.94 -6.70
CA ASP A 50 10.97 -19.03 -8.16
C ASP A 50 11.36 -17.67 -8.73
N ALA A 51 12.64 -17.53 -9.10
CA ALA A 51 13.18 -16.29 -9.62
C ALA A 51 12.53 -15.87 -10.95
N ALA A 52 12.27 -16.83 -11.85
CA ALA A 52 11.71 -16.53 -13.16
C ALA A 52 10.25 -16.07 -13.06
N ALA A 53 9.43 -16.78 -12.26
CA ALA A 53 8.05 -16.39 -12.03
C ALA A 53 7.93 -15.08 -11.24
N THR A 54 8.88 -14.81 -10.32
CA THR A 54 8.97 -13.54 -9.60
C THR A 54 9.26 -12.37 -10.54
N ASP A 55 10.23 -12.50 -11.43
CA ASP A 55 10.57 -11.46 -12.41
C ASP A 55 9.39 -11.18 -13.36
N GLU A 56 8.71 -12.23 -13.83
CA GLU A 56 7.53 -12.10 -14.67
C GLU A 56 6.38 -11.40 -13.93
N LEU A 57 6.11 -11.79 -12.68
CA LEU A 57 5.07 -11.18 -11.86
C LEU A 57 5.38 -9.70 -11.59
N ARG A 58 6.62 -9.36 -11.23
CA ARG A 58 7.04 -7.96 -11.01
C ARG A 58 6.92 -7.12 -12.27
N ALA A 59 7.32 -7.67 -13.41
CA ALA A 59 7.15 -6.99 -14.69
C ALA A 59 5.66 -6.77 -15.02
N GLN A 60 4.79 -7.74 -14.72
CA GLN A 60 3.34 -7.60 -14.89
C GLN A 60 2.77 -6.52 -13.96
N VAL A 61 3.12 -6.53 -12.66
CA VAL A 61 2.67 -5.51 -11.72
C VAL A 61 3.11 -4.11 -12.15
N MET A 62 4.32 -3.97 -12.70
CA MET A 62 4.80 -2.70 -13.25
C MET A 62 3.94 -2.26 -14.45
N ARG A 63 3.63 -3.16 -15.39
CA ARG A 63 2.72 -2.86 -16.52
C ARG A 63 1.34 -2.43 -16.02
N ASP A 64 0.79 -3.11 -15.02
CA ASP A 64 -0.52 -2.79 -14.45
C ASP A 64 -0.51 -1.43 -13.73
N ARG A 65 0.59 -1.10 -13.04
CA ARG A 65 0.83 0.21 -12.41
C ARG A 65 0.89 1.34 -13.43
N ILE A 66 1.54 1.11 -14.57
CA ILE A 66 1.59 2.07 -15.67
C ILE A 66 0.20 2.22 -16.31
N ALA A 67 -0.48 1.11 -16.59
CA ALA A 67 -1.78 1.11 -17.26
C ALA A 67 -2.89 1.80 -16.45
N ARG A 68 -2.86 1.67 -15.11
CA ARG A 68 -3.80 2.39 -14.22
C ARG A 68 -3.39 3.83 -13.93
N GLY A 69 -2.12 4.16 -14.17
CA GLY A 69 -1.59 5.50 -13.94
C GLY A 69 -2.24 6.50 -14.86
N ARG A 70 -2.61 7.66 -14.32
CA ARG A 70 -3.15 8.79 -15.08
C ARG A 70 -2.21 9.99 -14.97
N PRO A 71 -2.16 10.87 -15.99
CA PRO A 71 -1.46 12.14 -15.86
C PRO A 71 -1.92 12.90 -14.60
N TYR A 72 -0.98 13.55 -13.93
CA TYR A 72 -1.24 14.21 -12.65
C TYR A 72 -2.41 15.21 -12.72
N GLU A 73 -2.40 16.07 -13.75
CA GLU A 73 -3.43 17.10 -13.93
C GLU A 73 -4.83 16.51 -14.09
N GLU A 74 -4.97 15.42 -14.86
CA GLU A 74 -6.26 14.75 -15.04
C GLU A 74 -6.75 14.08 -13.76
N PHE A 75 -5.84 13.47 -12.99
CA PHE A 75 -6.18 12.87 -11.71
C PHE A 75 -6.59 13.93 -10.68
N GLU A 76 -5.84 15.03 -10.57
CA GLU A 76 -6.07 16.08 -9.59
C GLU A 76 -7.37 16.84 -9.84
N ALA A 77 -7.71 17.11 -11.11
CA ALA A 77 -8.96 17.76 -11.49
C ALA A 77 -10.21 16.97 -11.02
N GLU A 78 -10.14 15.64 -11.01
CA GLU A 78 -11.22 14.76 -10.54
C GLU A 78 -11.15 14.54 -9.02
N TRP A 79 -9.97 14.23 -8.50
CA TRP A 79 -9.75 13.89 -7.09
C TRP A 79 -10.10 15.05 -6.15
N SER A 80 -9.76 16.28 -6.53
CA SER A 80 -10.02 17.49 -5.73
C SER A 80 -11.50 17.78 -5.49
N GLN A 81 -12.40 17.22 -6.31
CA GLN A 81 -13.85 17.34 -6.13
C GLN A 81 -14.40 16.41 -5.06
N GLN A 82 -13.61 15.43 -4.61
CA GLN A 82 -14.04 14.48 -3.59
C GLN A 82 -14.02 15.12 -2.20
N ARG A 83 -14.97 14.71 -1.36
CA ARG A 83 -15.07 15.14 0.03
C ARG A 83 -15.54 13.96 0.89
N PRO A 84 -15.03 13.83 2.13
CA PRO A 84 -15.56 12.84 3.07
C PRO A 84 -17.05 13.05 3.38
N PRO A 85 -17.80 11.99 3.72
CA PRO A 85 -19.18 12.12 4.21
C PRO A 85 -19.29 13.06 5.42
N GLU A 86 -20.35 13.88 5.49
CA GLU A 86 -20.53 14.87 6.56
C GLU A 86 -20.58 14.23 7.96
N GLU A 87 -21.10 13.02 8.05
CA GLU A 87 -21.22 12.24 9.30
C GLU A 87 -19.88 11.98 10.01
N ILE A 88 -18.76 11.90 9.27
CA ILE A 88 -17.43 11.71 9.85
C ILE A 88 -16.66 13.03 10.03
N MET A 89 -17.25 14.16 9.64
CA MET A 89 -16.59 15.48 9.67
C MET A 89 -16.81 16.28 10.95
N GLY A 90 -17.60 15.77 11.89
CA GLY A 90 -18.05 16.54 13.07
C GLY A 90 -16.96 17.19 13.93
N LEU A 91 -15.72 16.68 13.88
CA LEU A 91 -14.56 17.24 14.60
C LEU A 91 -13.41 17.68 13.68
N PHE A 92 -13.58 17.59 12.36
CA PHE A 92 -12.51 17.89 11.40
C PHE A 92 -12.25 19.40 11.28
N GLY A 93 -13.29 20.22 11.43
CA GLY A 93 -13.25 21.64 11.09
C GLY A 93 -13.81 21.90 9.69
N SER A 94 -13.37 22.97 9.04
CA SER A 94 -13.65 23.18 7.60
C SER A 94 -12.88 22.16 6.75
N TRP A 95 -13.45 21.81 5.61
CA TRP A 95 -12.76 21.01 4.59
C TRP A 95 -12.34 21.89 3.42
N PRO A 96 -11.13 21.70 2.85
CA PRO A 96 -10.13 20.66 3.17
C PRO A 96 -9.04 21.10 4.17
N ASP A 97 -9.07 22.35 4.63
CA ASP A 97 -7.99 23.02 5.36
C ASP A 97 -7.97 22.75 6.87
N GLY A 98 -9.04 22.19 7.43
CA GLY A 98 -9.12 21.81 8.84
C GLY A 98 -9.21 23.01 9.80
N ALA A 99 -9.68 24.17 9.33
CA ALA A 99 -9.79 25.35 10.18
C ALA A 99 -10.94 25.22 11.20
N VAL A 100 -10.80 25.91 12.34
CA VAL A 100 -11.80 25.88 13.41
C VAL A 100 -13.05 26.65 12.99
N VAL A 101 -14.14 25.92 12.74
CA VAL A 101 -15.46 26.51 12.37
C VAL A 101 -16.41 26.68 13.56
N THR A 102 -16.25 25.86 14.60
CA THR A 102 -17.04 25.92 15.84
C THR A 102 -16.09 25.89 17.03
N PRO A 103 -16.03 26.94 17.86
CA PRO A 103 -15.18 26.94 19.06
C PRO A 103 -15.56 25.79 19.99
N LEU A 104 -14.59 24.93 20.33
CA LEU A 104 -14.80 23.85 21.30
C LEU A 104 -14.87 24.44 22.71
N MET A 105 -16.08 24.76 23.17
CA MET A 105 -16.31 25.24 24.53
C MET A 105 -16.20 24.06 25.50
N ARG A 106 -15.20 24.10 26.40
CA ARG A 106 -15.08 23.16 27.53
C ARG A 106 -15.65 23.85 28.79
N PRO A 107 -16.49 23.19 29.59
CA PRO A 107 -17.04 23.75 30.83
C PRO A 107 -15.98 23.95 31.91
#